data_AF-D3RW80-F1
#
_entry.id   AF-D3RW80-F1
#
_cell.length_a   1.000
_cell.length_b   1.000
_cell.length_c   1.000
_cell.angle_alpha   90.00
_cell.angle_beta   90.00
_cell.angle_gamma   90.00
#
_symmetry.space_group_name_H-M   'P 1'
#
loop_
_entity.id
_entity.type
_entity.pdbx_description
1 polymer ?
#
loop_
_entity_poly.entity_id
_entity_poly.type
_entity_poly.pdbx_seq_one_letter_code
_entity_poly.pdbx_strand_id
1 'polypeptide(L)'
;MSKQPYFITEIDTRVSGIPCLIGVESYSHYSPDPNAIWSDWDYLGHTESDWRILDRRGRIAEWLECKMTAHDKARIEHEIDSYMEREAKDRRTESAIMRYLDRRCW
;
A
#
# COMPACT_ATOMS: atom_id res chain seq x y z
N MET A 1 -28.64 0.38 -2.11
CA MET A 1 -27.57 -0.31 -1.35
C MET A 1 -26.25 0.19 -1.90
N SER A 2 -25.51 1.00 -1.14
CA SER A 2 -24.14 1.36 -1.53
C SER A 2 -23.29 0.08 -1.50
N LYS A 3 -22.61 -0.21 -2.62
CA LYS A 3 -21.60 -1.27 -2.66
C LYS A 3 -20.51 -0.86 -1.67
N GLN A 4 -20.14 -1.74 -0.74
CA GLN A 4 -18.96 -1.47 0.06
C GLN A 4 -17.74 -1.46 -0.87
N PRO A 5 -16.83 -0.48 -0.73
CA PRO A 5 -15.58 -0.48 -1.47
C PRO A 5 -14.80 -1.75 -1.15
N TYR A 6 -14.17 -2.32 -2.17
CA TYR A 6 -13.30 -3.47 -2.02
C TYR A 6 -11.89 -2.94 -1.73
N PHE A 7 -11.30 -3.41 -0.63
CA PHE A 7 -9.93 -3.09 -0.26
C PHE A 7 -9.01 -4.29 -0.54
N ILE A 8 -7.84 -4.03 -1.12
CA ILE A 8 -6.83 -5.06 -1.36
C ILE A 8 -6.13 -5.48 -0.07
N THR A 9 -6.03 -4.58 0.90
CA THR A 9 -5.50 -4.83 2.25
C THR A 9 -6.00 -3.76 3.22
N GLU A 10 -5.96 -4.09 4.52
CA GLU A 10 -6.24 -3.17 5.62
C GLU A 10 -5.00 -3.06 6.51
N ILE A 11 -4.61 -1.84 6.87
CA ILE A 11 -3.39 -1.57 7.66
C ILE A 11 -3.76 -0.81 8.93
N ASP A 12 -3.35 -1.33 10.09
CA ASP A 12 -3.48 -0.62 11.37
C ASP A 12 -2.60 0.63 11.42
N THR A 13 -3.19 1.78 11.71
CA THR A 13 -2.48 3.04 11.87
C THR A 13 -3.15 3.95 12.93
N ARG A 14 -2.74 5.21 12.97
CA ARG A 14 -3.38 6.26 13.75
C ARG A 14 -3.56 7.51 12.89
N VAL A 15 -4.57 8.33 13.16
CA VAL A 15 -4.72 9.68 12.60
C VAL A 15 -4.88 10.65 13.76
N SER A 16 -4.02 11.67 13.86
CA SER A 16 -4.00 12.57 15.04
C SER A 16 -3.97 11.79 16.38
N GLY A 17 -3.25 10.67 16.42
CA GLY A 17 -3.15 9.79 17.59
C GLY A 17 -4.33 8.85 17.84
N ILE A 18 -5.43 8.96 17.09
CA ILE A 18 -6.60 8.08 17.22
C ILE A 18 -6.37 6.80 16.40
N PRO A 19 -6.46 5.60 17.01
CA PRO A 19 -6.29 4.34 16.28
C PRO A 19 -7.40 4.09 15.25
N CYS A 20 -7.00 3.72 14.04
CA CYS A 20 -7.87 3.47 12.89
C CYS A 20 -7.23 2.47 11.93
N LEU A 21 -7.96 2.09 10.89
CA LEU A 21 -7.46 1.25 9.80
C LEU A 21 -7.36 2.09 8.51
N ILE A 22 -6.46 1.72 7.62
CA ILE A 22 -6.40 2.22 6.25
C ILE A 22 -6.77 1.09 5.32
N GLY A 23 -7.89 1.24 4.62
CA GLY A 23 -8.28 0.35 3.53
C GLY A 23 -7.62 0.83 2.25
N VAL A 24 -6.69 0.06 1.71
CA VAL A 24 -6.03 0.37 0.43
C VAL A 24 -6.95 -0.10 -0.70
N GLU A 25 -7.33 0.80 -1.60
CA GLU A 25 -8.17 0.52 -2.77
C GLU A 25 -7.32 0.10 -3.97
N SER A 26 -6.22 0.82 -4.21
CA SER A 26 -5.28 0.59 -5.31
C SER A 26 -3.84 0.87 -4.84
N TYR A 27 -2.88 0.16 -5.42
CA TYR A 27 -1.45 0.42 -5.19
C TYR A 27 -0.63 0.02 -6.41
N SER A 28 0.18 0.94 -6.89
CA SER A 28 1.11 0.77 -8.00
C SER A 28 2.46 1.36 -7.61
N HIS A 29 3.52 0.58 -7.72
CA HIS A 29 4.89 1.04 -7.49
C HIS A 29 5.69 0.93 -8.79
N TYR A 30 6.21 2.06 -9.24
CA TYR A 30 7.06 2.17 -10.42
C TYR A 30 8.49 2.42 -9.96
N SER A 31 9.34 1.42 -10.16
CA SER A 31 10.76 1.56 -9.81
C SER A 31 11.46 2.54 -10.77
N PRO A 32 12.48 3.28 -10.27
CA PRO A 32 13.26 4.18 -11.11
C PRO A 32 13.88 3.45 -12.30
N ASP A 33 13.71 3.99 -13.51
CA ASP A 33 14.39 3.56 -14.72
C ASP A 33 15.38 4.63 -15.21
N PRO A 34 16.69 4.44 -14.98
CA PRO A 34 17.73 5.38 -15.43
C PRO A 34 17.74 5.64 -16.95
N ASN A 35 17.12 4.77 -17.75
CA ASN A 35 17.03 4.94 -19.20
C ASN A 35 15.83 5.79 -19.62
N ALA A 36 14.88 6.07 -18.72
CA ALA A 36 13.71 6.89 -18.98
C ALA A 36 14.04 8.40 -18.91
N ILE A 37 15.13 8.83 -19.57
CA ILE A 37 15.66 10.19 -19.54
C ILE A 37 14.70 11.29 -20.04
N TRP A 38 13.58 10.90 -20.66
CA TRP A 38 12.56 11.81 -21.20
C TRP A 38 11.36 11.99 -20.27
N SER A 39 11.32 11.25 -19.16
CA SER A 39 10.24 11.28 -18.16
C SER A 39 10.84 11.27 -16.76
N ASP A 40 10.85 12.44 -16.11
CA ASP A 40 11.41 12.59 -14.76
C ASP A 40 10.74 11.62 -13.75
N TRP A 41 9.45 11.35 -13.93
CA TRP A 41 8.66 10.44 -13.10
C TRP A 41 9.11 8.98 -13.23
N ASP A 42 9.39 8.54 -14.45
CA ASP A 42 9.88 7.18 -14.69
C ASP A 42 11.36 7.07 -14.32
N TYR A 43 12.13 8.14 -14.52
CA TYR A 43 13.54 8.20 -14.15
C TYR A 43 13.75 8.08 -12.64
N LEU A 44 12.94 8.77 -11.83
CA LEU A 44 13.02 8.73 -10.37
C LEU A 44 12.21 7.59 -9.76
N GLY A 45 11.24 7.04 -10.49
CA GLY A 45 10.23 6.15 -9.95
C GLY A 45 9.21 6.90 -9.10
N HIS A 46 8.05 6.28 -8.91
CA HIS A 46 6.98 6.84 -8.10
C HIS A 46 6.05 5.75 -7.59
N THR A 47 5.34 6.05 -6.50
CA THR A 47 4.28 5.20 -5.95
C THR A 47 2.95 5.92 -6.10
N GLU A 48 1.95 5.23 -6.65
CA GLU A 48 0.56 5.66 -6.68
C GLU A 48 -0.26 4.77 -5.75
N SER A 49 -1.10 5.37 -4.90
CA SER A 49 -1.96 4.61 -4.00
C SER A 49 -3.26 5.35 -3.71
N ASP A 50 -4.40 4.67 -3.91
CA ASP A 50 -5.71 5.12 -3.43
C ASP A 50 -6.08 4.38 -2.16
N TRP A 51 -6.58 5.11 -1.16
CA TRP A 51 -6.90 4.55 0.14
C TRP A 51 -7.96 5.36 0.89
N ARG A 52 -8.59 4.72 1.90
CA ARG A 52 -9.63 5.29 2.75
C ARG A 52 -9.33 5.08 4.23
N ILE A 53 -9.74 6.03 5.05
CA ILE A 53 -9.69 5.88 6.51
C ILE A 53 -10.91 5.12 6.99
N LEU A 54 -10.68 4.06 7.74
CA LEU A 54 -11.71 3.21 8.32
C LEU A 54 -11.65 3.25 9.85
N ASP A 55 -12.79 3.09 10.51
CA ASP A 55 -12.83 2.79 11.93
C ASP A 55 -12.23 1.40 12.22
N ARG A 56 -12.04 1.07 13.50
CA ARG A 56 -11.54 -0.25 13.92
C ARG A 56 -12.43 -1.44 13.53
N ARG A 57 -13.60 -1.18 12.95
CA ARG A 57 -14.56 -2.19 12.48
C ARG A 57 -14.61 -2.26 10.96
N GLY A 58 -13.69 -1.58 10.25
CA GLY A 58 -13.61 -1.57 8.78
C GLY A 58 -14.65 -0.68 8.09
N ARG A 59 -15.32 0.24 8.82
CA ARG A 59 -16.30 1.16 8.23
C ARG A 59 -15.66 2.50 7.92
N ILE A 60 -16.00 3.10 6.78
CA ILE A 60 -15.48 4.42 6.38
C ILE A 60 -15.70 5.44 7.49
N ALA A 61 -14.62 6.14 7.84
CA ALA A 61 -14.59 7.10 8.93
C ALA A 61 -14.27 8.51 8.40
N GLU A 62 -15.22 9.12 7.67
CA GLU A 62 -15.10 10.48 7.11
C GLU A 62 -14.71 11.53 8.17
N TRP A 63 -15.21 11.35 9.41
CA TRP A 63 -14.89 12.24 10.52
C TRP A 63 -13.40 12.23 10.93
N LEU A 64 -12.67 11.13 10.66
CA LEU A 64 -11.23 11.04 10.86
C LEU A 64 -10.47 11.69 9.70
N GLU A 65 -10.99 11.61 8.46
CA GLU A 65 -10.40 12.32 7.32
C GLU A 65 -10.36 13.83 7.58
N CYS A 66 -11.41 14.39 8.19
CA CYS A 66 -11.42 15.81 8.59
C CYS A 66 -10.37 16.18 9.66
N LYS A 67 -9.85 15.21 10.41
CA LYS A 67 -8.80 15.41 11.43
C LYS A 67 -7.41 15.14 10.89
N MET A 68 -7.30 14.69 9.64
CA MET A 68 -6.02 14.29 9.07
C MET A 68 -5.18 15.52 8.75
N THR A 69 -3.95 15.51 9.25
CA THR A 69 -2.95 16.52 8.90
C THR A 69 -2.18 16.10 7.64
N ALA A 70 -1.52 17.05 6.97
CA ALA A 70 -0.62 16.72 5.86
C ALA A 70 0.53 15.78 6.31
N HIS A 71 0.98 15.91 7.56
CA HIS A 71 1.96 15.02 8.16
C HIS A 71 1.41 13.60 8.36
N ASP A 72 0.16 13.46 8.83
CA ASP A 72 -0.49 12.15 8.91
C ASP A 72 -0.60 11.51 7.53
N LYS A 73 -1.01 12.29 6.52
CA LYS A 73 -1.14 11.80 5.15
C LYS A 73 0.19 11.25 4.62
N ALA A 74 1.27 12.03 4.69
CA ALA A 74 2.59 11.61 4.22
C ALA A 74 3.12 10.38 4.98
N ARG A 75 2.90 10.31 6.30
CA ARG A 75 3.27 9.13 7.10
C ARG A 75 2.47 7.90 6.68
N ILE A 76 1.16 8.04 6.46
CA ILE A 76 0.30 6.93 6.04
C ILE A 76 0.70 6.43 4.65
N GLU A 77 0.97 7.33 3.70
CA GLU A 77 1.46 6.96 2.37
C GLU A 77 2.77 6.15 2.47
N HIS A 78 3.70 6.56 3.34
CA HIS A 78 4.93 5.81 3.59
C HIS A 78 4.69 4.45 4.27
N GLU A 79 3.72 4.35 5.19
CA GLU A 79 3.32 3.09 5.83
C GLU A 79 2.72 2.11 4.82
N ILE A 80 1.86 2.60 3.91
CA ILE A 80 1.29 1.80 2.82
C ILE A 80 2.41 1.28 1.92
N ASP A 81 3.30 2.17 1.46
CA ASP A 81 4.40 1.80 0.57
C ASP A 81 5.31 0.73 1.19
N SER A 82 5.71 0.94 2.45
CA SER A 82 6.54 0.00 3.20
C SER A 82 5.87 -1.37 3.39
N TYR A 83 4.56 -1.37 3.69
CA TYR A 83 3.80 -2.60 3.85
C TYR A 83 3.70 -3.37 2.54
N MET A 84 3.34 -2.69 1.45
CA MET A 84 3.15 -3.30 0.14
C MET A 84 4.46 -3.81 -0.46
N GLU A 85 5.56 -3.09 -0.25
CA GLU A 85 6.89 -3.57 -0.62
C GLU A 85 7.27 -4.86 0.10
N ARG A 86 7.03 -4.94 1.41
CA ARG A 86 7.33 -6.13 2.21
C ARG A 86 6.53 -7.33 1.71
N GLU A 87 5.22 -7.15 1.56
CA GLU A 87 4.33 -8.18 1.01
C GLU A 87 4.78 -8.66 -0.39
N ALA A 88 5.23 -7.73 -1.25
CA ALA A 88 5.77 -8.08 -2.56
C ALA A 88 7.10 -8.86 -2.48
N LYS A 89 7.99 -8.51 -1.54
CA LYS A 89 9.25 -9.24 -1.29
C LYS A 89 8.98 -10.66 -0.78
N ASP A 90 8.03 -10.82 0.11
CA ASP A 90 7.67 -12.12 0.68
C ASP A 90 7.07 -13.04 -0.40
N ARG A 91 6.10 -12.54 -1.19
CA ARG A 91 5.54 -13.29 -2.34
C ARG A 91 6.60 -13.75 -3.35
N ARG A 92 7.57 -12.88 -3.66
CA ARG A 92 8.68 -13.21 -4.57
C ARG A 92 9.57 -14.31 -3.98
N THR A 93 9.87 -14.21 -2.69
CA THR A 93 10.68 -15.19 -1.96
C THR A 93 10.01 -16.56 -1.95
N GLU A 94 8.73 -16.62 -1.60
CA GLU A 94 7.94 -17.85 -1.63
C GLU A 94 7.91 -18.48 -3.03
N SER A 95 7.65 -17.67 -4.06
CA SER A 95 7.65 -18.14 -5.45
C SER A 95 9.00 -18.72 -5.87
N ALA A 96 10.10 -18.10 -5.45
CA ALA A 96 11.45 -18.59 -5.73
C ALA A 96 11.74 -19.92 -5.02
N ILE A 97 11.32 -20.06 -3.76
CA ILE A 97 11.43 -21.30 -2.98
C ILE A 97 10.64 -22.42 -3.66
N MET A 98 9.39 -22.17 -4.05
CA MET A 98 8.56 -23.17 -4.72
C MET A 98 9.18 -23.64 -6.03
N ARG A 99 9.70 -22.71 -6.84
CA ARG A 99 10.43 -23.04 -8.08
C ARG A 99 11.72 -23.83 -7.83
N TYR A 100 12.38 -23.62 -6.69
CA TYR A 100 13.56 -24.39 -6.32
C TYR A 100 13.20 -25.84 -5.93
N LEU A 101 12.15 -26.01 -5.11
CA LEU A 101 11.69 -27.33 -4.67
C LEU A 101 11.19 -28.17 -5.84
N ASP A 102 10.40 -27.59 -6.74
CA ASP A 102 9.88 -28.27 -7.94
C ASP A 102 11.00 -28.84 -8.83
N ARG A 103 12.07 -28.06 -9.05
CA ARG A 103 13.24 -28.48 -9.83
C ARG A 103 14.07 -29.59 -9.17
N ARG A 104 13.90 -29.83 -7.86
CA ARG A 104 14.68 -30.81 -7.09
C ARG A 104 13.93 -32.11 -6.84
N CYS A 105 12.64 -32.17 -7.15
CA CYS A 105 11.78 -33.35 -7.01
C CYS A 105 11.84 -34.31 -8.24
N TRP A 106 12.90 -34.21 -9.05
CA TRP A 106 13.25 -35.16 -10.11
C TRP A 106 14.72 -35.56 -9.99
#